data_AF-A0A955BWT1-F1
#
_entry.id   AF-A0A955BWT1-F1
#
_cell.length_a   1.000
_cell.length_b   1.000
_cell.length_c   1.000
_cell.angle_alpha   90.00
_cell.angle_beta   90.00
_cell.angle_gamma   90.00
#
_symmetry.space_group_name_H-M   'P 1'
#
loop_
_entity.id
_entity.type
_entity.pdbx_description
1 polymer ?
#
loop_
_entity_poly.entity_id
_entity_poly.type
_entity_poly.pdbx_seq_one_letter_code
_entity_poly.pdbx_strand_id
1 'polypeptide(L)'
;SSPLIYEGQVYVLPRNGGIVIAFDAQTGKVNYRERVRGVRAFWASPWASGGEVFLPGDLRKVVAIAPGPEYKSLRVNDIRGRLWSTPAVSNGSLVLRYEGRLISVR
;
A
#
# COMPACT_ATOMS: atom_id res chain seq x y z
N SER A 1 8.39 2.70 -5.13
CA SER A 1 6.94 2.60 -5.27
C SER A 1 6.51 3.14 -6.61
N SER A 2 5.74 2.37 -7.36
CA SER A 2 4.93 2.85 -8.49
C SER A 2 3.53 3.27 -7.99
N PRO A 3 2.76 4.07 -8.74
CA PRO A 3 1.36 4.33 -8.42
C PRO A 3 0.47 3.09 -8.58
N LEU A 4 -0.68 3.10 -7.91
CA LEU A 4 -1.76 2.12 -8.07
C LEU A 4 -3.04 2.83 -8.51
N ILE A 5 -3.73 2.31 -9.52
CA ILE A 5 -5.10 2.73 -9.84
C ILE A 5 -6.06 1.69 -9.29
N TYR A 6 -7.04 2.12 -8.50
CA TYR A 6 -8.07 1.24 -7.94
C TYR A 6 -9.32 2.05 -7.58
N GLU A 7 -10.52 1.54 -7.91
CA GLU A 7 -11.82 2.16 -7.57
C GLU A 7 -11.91 3.67 -7.89
N GLY A 8 -11.48 4.05 -9.11
CA GLY A 8 -11.52 5.44 -9.58
C GLY A 8 -10.48 6.38 -8.95
N GLN A 9 -9.52 5.84 -8.19
CA GLN A 9 -8.47 6.61 -7.52
C GLN A 9 -7.07 6.21 -8.02
N VAL A 10 -6.14 7.17 -8.03
CA VAL A 10 -4.70 6.94 -8.19
C VAL A 10 -4.03 7.12 -6.82
N TYR A 11 -3.43 6.07 -6.30
CA TYR A 11 -2.67 6.08 -5.04
C TYR A 11 -1.17 6.20 -5.33
N VAL A 12 -0.56 7.26 -4.80
CA VAL A 12 0.88 7.52 -4.92
C VAL A 12 1.51 7.50 -3.52
N LEU A 13 2.60 6.75 -3.39
CA LEU A 13 3.41 6.69 -2.18
C LEU A 13 4.78 7.33 -2.41
N PRO A 14 4.98 8.61 -2.05
CA PRO A 14 6.30 9.19 -1.97
C PRO A 14 7.22 8.32 -1.13
N ARG A 15 8.47 8.13 -1.57
CA ARG A 15 9.43 7.24 -0.91
C ARG A 15 9.61 7.58 0.56
N ASN A 16 9.70 8.87 0.90
CA ASN A 16 9.99 9.35 2.24
C ASN A 16 8.79 10.05 2.86
N GLY A 17 8.75 10.05 4.19
CA GLY A 17 7.78 10.81 4.98
C GLY A 17 6.51 10.04 5.31
N GLY A 18 6.36 8.79 4.87
CA GLY A 18 5.19 7.96 5.19
C GLY A 18 3.88 8.59 4.73
N ILE A 19 3.89 9.20 3.54
CA ILE A 19 2.72 9.89 2.99
C ILE A 19 2.02 9.00 1.97
N VAL A 20 0.69 9.01 1.95
CA VAL A 20 -0.13 8.54 0.82
C VAL A 20 -0.84 9.74 0.22
N ILE A 21 -0.87 9.80 -1.10
CA ILE A 21 -1.64 10.79 -1.85
C ILE A 21 -2.63 10.02 -2.71
N ALA A 22 -3.91 10.38 -2.62
CA ALA A 22 -4.92 9.87 -3.53
C ALA A 22 -5.39 10.99 -4.46
N PHE A 23 -5.44 10.66 -5.74
CA PHE A 23 -5.98 11.54 -6.78
C PHE A 23 -7.23 10.90 -7.36
N ASP A 24 -8.18 11.73 -7.75
CA ASP A 24 -9.24 11.32 -8.67
C ASP A 24 -8.60 10.88 -10.00
N ALA A 25 -8.89 9.66 -10.45
CA ALA A 25 -8.21 9.06 -11.60
C ALA A 25 -8.60 9.69 -12.95
N GLN A 26 -9.73 10.38 -13.02
CA GLN A 26 -10.21 11.01 -14.25
C GLN A 26 -9.68 12.44 -14.40
N THR A 27 -9.70 13.19 -13.30
CA THR A 27 -9.42 14.63 -13.28
C THR A 27 -8.02 14.96 -12.81
N GLY A 28 -7.34 14.04 -12.13
CA GLY A 28 -6.04 14.27 -11.51
C GLY A 28 -6.09 15.21 -10.29
N LYS A 29 -7.28 15.55 -9.79
CA LYS A 29 -7.43 16.36 -8.57
C LYS A 29 -6.97 15.56 -7.35
N VAL A 30 -6.28 16.23 -6.43
CA VAL A 30 -5.89 15.63 -5.14
C VAL A 30 -7.16 15.52 -4.28
N ASN A 31 -7.51 14.30 -3.90
CA ASN A 31 -8.60 14.05 -2.95
C ASN A 31 -8.09 14.16 -1.51
N TYR A 32 -6.97 13.51 -1.21
CA TYR A 32 -6.29 13.68 0.07
C TYR A 32 -4.78 13.48 -0.03
N ARG A 33 -4.08 14.03 0.96
CA ARG A 33 -2.65 13.80 1.22
C ARG A 33 -2.48 13.58 2.71
N GLU A 34 -2.18 12.35 3.09
CA GLU A 34 -2.21 11.94 4.50
C GLU A 34 -0.92 11.27 4.96
N ARG A 35 -0.61 11.47 6.25
CA ARG A 35 0.50 10.77 6.90
C ARG A 35 0.01 9.45 7.47
N VAL A 36 0.59 8.36 6.97
CA VAL A 36 0.29 7.01 7.42
C VAL A 36 1.00 6.77 8.76
N ARG A 37 0.21 6.65 9.83
CA ARG A 37 0.73 6.45 11.19
C ARG A 37 1.58 5.18 11.26
N GLY A 38 2.76 5.29 11.88
CA GLY A 38 3.67 4.16 12.08
C GLY A 38 4.50 3.80 10.84
N VAL A 39 4.41 4.59 9.77
CA VAL A 39 5.23 4.43 8.56
C VAL A 39 6.10 5.67 8.36
N ARG A 40 7.36 5.47 7.97
CA ARG A 40 8.32 6.54 7.67
C ARG A 40 8.69 6.58 6.20
N ALA A 41 8.68 5.44 5.52
CA ALA A 41 9.06 5.31 4.12
C ALA A 41 8.31 4.18 3.40
N PHE A 42 8.21 4.29 2.08
CA PHE A 42 7.64 3.27 1.19
C PHE A 42 8.67 2.84 0.15
N TRP A 43 9.04 1.56 0.17
CA TRP A 43 10.00 0.98 -0.77
C TRP A 43 9.28 0.18 -1.86
N ALA A 44 8.38 -0.70 -1.43
CA ALA A 44 7.46 -1.45 -2.29
C ALA A 44 6.31 -0.57 -2.81
N SER A 45 5.60 -1.07 -3.82
CA SER A 45 4.42 -0.40 -4.38
C SER A 45 3.14 -0.84 -3.65
N PRO A 46 2.11 0.03 -3.54
CA PRO A 46 0.81 -0.39 -3.03
C PRO A 46 0.17 -1.44 -3.95
N TRP A 47 -0.74 -2.21 -3.39
CA TRP A 47 -1.61 -3.12 -4.15
C TRP A 47 -3.03 -3.05 -3.59
N ALA A 48 -3.99 -3.51 -4.38
CA ALA A 48 -5.37 -3.68 -3.95
C ALA A 48 -5.76 -5.15 -3.95
N SER A 49 -6.59 -5.55 -2.98
CA SER A 49 -7.19 -6.89 -2.91
C SER A 49 -8.39 -6.85 -1.97
N GLY A 50 -9.46 -7.59 -2.28
CA GLY A 50 -10.61 -7.75 -1.38
C GLY A 50 -11.30 -6.44 -0.98
N GLY A 51 -11.32 -5.43 -1.84
CA GLY A 51 -11.95 -4.14 -1.54
C GLY A 51 -11.08 -3.20 -0.69
N GLU A 52 -9.78 -3.48 -0.52
CA GLU A 52 -8.86 -2.69 0.31
C GLU A 52 -7.60 -2.33 -0.46
N VAL A 53 -6.98 -1.21 -0.08
CA VAL A 53 -5.67 -0.79 -0.59
C VAL A 53 -4.62 -0.96 0.49
N PHE A 54 -3.53 -1.65 0.16
CA PHE A 54 -2.45 -1.97 1.08
C PHE A 54 -1.23 -1.11 0.81
N LEU A 55 -0.74 -0.47 1.87
CA LEU A 55 0.41 0.43 1.87
C LEU A 55 1.59 -0.26 2.57
N PRO A 56 2.59 -0.78 1.82
CA PRO A 56 3.73 -1.49 2.41
C PRO A 56 4.76 -0.52 2.99
N GLY A 57 4.49 -0.06 4.20
CA GLY A 57 5.40 0.80 4.94
C GLY A 57 6.70 0.10 5.34
N ASP A 58 7.71 0.90 5.67
CA ASP A 58 8.87 0.42 6.41
C ASP A 58 8.48 0.01 7.84
N LEU A 59 9.45 -0.45 8.64
CA LEU A 59 9.23 -0.93 10.02
C LEU A 59 8.36 -2.17 10.15
N ARG A 60 8.29 -3.00 9.10
CA ARG A 60 7.54 -4.25 9.09
C ARG A 60 6.03 -4.05 9.26
N LYS A 61 5.49 -2.96 8.68
CA LYS A 61 4.06 -2.64 8.73
C LYS A 61 3.47 -2.57 7.33
N VAL A 62 2.31 -3.19 7.15
CA VAL A 62 1.45 -3.03 5.98
C VAL A 62 0.14 -2.43 6.46
N VAL A 63 -0.16 -1.19 6.05
CA VAL A 63 -1.40 -0.51 6.43
C VAL A 63 -2.45 -0.76 5.37
N ALA A 64 -3.61 -1.29 5.75
CA ALA A 64 -4.76 -1.41 4.87
C ALA A 64 -5.66 -0.18 5.05
N ILE A 65 -6.06 0.42 3.94
CA ILE A 65 -6.98 1.57 3.91
C ILE A 65 -8.20 1.24 3.04
N ALA A 66 -9.32 1.91 3.31
CA ALA A 66 -10.47 1.86 2.43
C ALA A 66 -10.16 2.58 1.10
N PRO A 67 -10.69 2.11 -0.03
CA PRO A 67 -10.62 2.85 -1.28
C PRO A 67 -11.55 4.08 -1.24
N GLY A 68 -11.31 5.04 -2.12
CA GLY A 68 -12.14 6.23 -2.28
C GLY A 68 -11.44 7.56 -1.98
N PRO A 69 -12.21 8.68 -2.01
CA PRO A 69 -11.68 10.04 -1.94
C PRO A 69 -11.39 10.52 -0.50
N GLU A 70 -11.64 9.68 0.51
CA GLU A 70 -11.36 9.99 1.91
C GLU A 70 -10.38 8.97 2.48
N TYR A 71 -9.41 9.45 3.25
CA TYR A 71 -8.46 8.57 3.91
C TYR A 71 -9.11 7.87 5.12
N LYS A 72 -9.18 6.54 5.07
CA LYS A 72 -9.64 5.73 6.19
C LYS A 72 -8.74 4.51 6.38
N SER A 73 -7.93 4.54 7.44
CA SER A 73 -7.15 3.37 7.87
C SER A 73 -8.08 2.31 8.45
N LEU A 74 -8.03 1.09 7.91
CA LEU A 74 -8.84 -0.05 8.35
C LEU A 74 -8.08 -0.87 9.39
N ARG A 75 -6.82 -1.21 9.10
CA ARG A 75 -5.95 -1.95 10.02
C ARG A 75 -4.47 -1.79 9.67
N VAL A 76 -3.62 -2.15 10.63
CA VAL A 76 -2.17 -2.24 10.47
C VAL A 76 -1.76 -3.69 10.68
N ASN A 77 -1.11 -4.29 9.69
CA ASN A 77 -0.61 -5.66 9.75
C ASN A 77 0.90 -5.63 10.01
N ASP A 78 1.35 -6.27 11.08
CA ASP A 78 2.77 -6.47 11.34
C ASP A 78 3.28 -7.70 10.57
N ILE A 79 4.43 -7.57 9.92
CA ILE A 79 5.07 -8.64 9.15
C ILE A 79 6.40 -9.06 9.79
N ARG A 80 6.86 -10.28 9.48
CA ARG A 80 8.05 -10.84 10.12
C ARG A 80 9.40 -10.26 9.63
N GLY A 81 9.40 -9.47 8.55
CA GLY A 81 10.63 -8.89 7.98
C GLY A 81 10.37 -7.67 7.12
N ARG A 82 11.42 -7.12 6.51
CA ARG A 82 11.32 -5.93 5.66
C ARG A 82 10.75 -6.24 4.27
N LEU A 83 9.63 -5.59 3.93
CA LEU A 83 9.01 -5.69 2.62
C LEU A 83 9.48 -4.56 1.71
N TRP A 84 10.56 -4.82 0.98
CA TRP A 84 11.11 -3.88 -0.02
C TRP A 84 10.72 -4.23 -1.46
N SER A 85 10.27 -5.45 -1.70
CA SER A 85 9.69 -5.87 -2.97
C SER A 85 8.18 -5.71 -2.96
N THR A 86 7.63 -5.24 -4.08
CA THR A 86 6.19 -5.30 -4.34
C THR A 86 5.72 -6.76 -4.32
N PRO A 87 4.67 -7.10 -3.57
CA PRO A 87 4.05 -8.43 -3.60
C PRO A 87 3.51 -8.78 -4.99
N ALA A 88 3.34 -10.08 -5.26
CA ALA A 88 2.58 -10.55 -6.42
C ALA A 88 1.28 -11.20 -5.96
N VAL A 89 0.18 -10.96 -6.68
CA VAL A 89 -1.12 -11.60 -6.43
C VAL A 89 -1.38 -12.60 -7.56
N SER A 90 -1.66 -13.86 -7.22
CA SER A 90 -1.97 -14.91 -8.20
C SER A 90 -2.84 -15.99 -7.57
N ASN A 91 -3.92 -16.38 -8.25
CA ASN A 91 -4.82 -17.48 -7.86
C ASN A 91 -5.21 -17.45 -6.36
N GLY A 92 -5.73 -16.31 -5.90
CA GLY A 92 -6.15 -16.13 -4.50
C GLY A 92 -5.01 -16.14 -3.48
N SER A 93 -3.75 -16.04 -3.94
CA SER A 93 -2.58 -16.07 -3.08
C SER A 93 -1.77 -14.79 -3.23
N LEU A 94 -1.27 -14.27 -2.10
CA LEU A 94 -0.31 -13.18 -2.03
C LEU A 94 1.09 -13.73 -1.84
N VAL A 95 1.96 -13.51 -2.82
CA VAL A 95 3.37 -13.92 -2.79
C VAL A 95 4.21 -12.75 -2.29
N LEU A 96 4.88 -12.95 -1.16
CA LEU A 96 5.69 -11.95 -0.47
C LEU A 96 7.16 -12.37 -0.47
N ARG A 97 8.03 -11.45 -0.89
CA ARG A 97 9.48 -11.59 -0.71
C ARG A 97 9.98 -10.61 0.33
N TYR A 98 10.59 -11.12 1.40
CA TYR A 98 11.24 -10.33 2.44
C TYR A 98 12.51 -11.03 2.94
N GLU A 99 13.58 -10.27 3.18
CA GLU A 99 14.84 -10.72 3.81
C GLU A 99 15.34 -12.11 3.34
N GLY A 100 15.39 -12.33 2.02
CA GLY A 100 15.88 -13.57 1.41
C GLY A 100 14.89 -14.74 1.40
N ARG A 101 13.66 -14.54 1.87
CA ARG A 101 12.58 -15.54 1.84
C ARG A 101 11.50 -15.15 0.84
N LEU A 102 10.88 -16.17 0.24
CA LEU A 102 9.69 -16.07 -0.57
C LEU A 102 8.60 -16.91 0.09
N ILE A 103 7.46 -16.31 0.42
CA ILE A 103 6.32 -17.01 1.02
C ILE A 103 5.04 -16.74 0.22
N SER A 104 4.08 -17.64 0.34
CA SER A 104 2.72 -17.47 -0.17
C SER A 104 1.74 -17.45 1.01
N VAL A 105 0.84 -16.48 1.02
CA VAL A 105 -0.25 -16.34 1.99
C VAL A 105 -1.58 -16.42 1.23
N ARG A 106 -2.56 -17.15 1.75
CA ARG A 106 -3.92 -17.22 1.22
C ARG A 106 -4.89 -16.60 2.21
#